data_AF-A0A3P9C9E4-F1
#
_entry.id   AF-A0A3P9C9E4-F1
#
_cell.length_a   1.000
_cell.length_b   1.000
_cell.length_c   1.000
_cell.angle_alpha   90.00
_cell.angle_beta   90.00
_cell.angle_gamma   90.00
#
_symmetry.space_group_name_H-M   'P 1'
#
loop_
_entity.id
_entity.type
_entity.pdbx_description
1 polymer ?
#
loop_
_entity_poly.entity_id
_entity_poly.type
_entity_poly.pdbx_seq_one_letter_code
_entity_poly.pdbx_strand_id
1 'polypeptide(L)'
;MSEEKEMTYSEAIHKASSSITRFPLIPVRGREKRNILYLFYEDMKENPRREVERIMKYLDLSVSDEVVSQIVELTSFKNMKENPMANYSCVPSPVFDQSISPFMRKGEVGDWKNHFTAEQSKLFDEDYEKQMKDVDIPFRTLI
;
A
#
# COMPACT_ATOMS: atom_id res chain seq x y z
N MET A 1 8.35 27.35 45.39
CA MET A 1 7.96 27.73 44.03
C MET A 1 9.12 27.32 43.13
N SER A 2 9.04 26.12 42.55
CA SER A 2 10.10 25.59 41.68
C SER A 2 9.87 26.07 40.26
N GLU A 3 10.80 26.86 39.74
CA GLU A 3 10.81 27.36 38.37
C GLU A 3 10.76 26.20 37.37
N GLU A 4 9.74 26.18 36.51
CA GLU A 4 9.71 25.31 35.33
C GLU A 4 10.81 25.79 34.38
N LYS A 5 11.87 25.00 34.28
CA LYS A 5 12.98 25.28 33.37
C LYS A 5 12.50 25.01 31.94
N GLU A 6 12.39 26.06 31.13
CA GLU A 6 12.07 25.94 29.71
C GLU A 6 13.05 24.99 29.03
N MET A 7 12.49 23.92 28.45
CA MET A 7 13.24 22.89 27.77
C MET A 7 13.61 23.40 26.37
N THR A 8 14.87 23.31 26.00
CA THR A 8 15.29 23.76 24.66
C THR A 8 14.69 22.87 23.59
N TYR A 9 14.50 23.44 22.39
CA TYR A 9 13.91 22.74 21.26
C TYR A 9 14.63 21.42 20.92
N SER A 10 15.96 21.40 21.08
CA SER A 10 16.79 20.20 20.92
C SER A 10 16.52 19.12 21.97
N GLU A 11 16.27 19.50 23.22
CA GLU A 11 15.96 18.58 24.31
C GLU A 11 14.55 17.99 24.15
N ALA A 12 13.60 18.80 23.66
CA ALA A 12 12.26 18.33 23.29
C ALA A 12 12.30 17.30 22.15
N ILE A 13 13.13 17.55 21.12
CA ILE A 13 13.34 16.61 20.01
C ILE A 13 13.99 15.32 20.51
N HIS A 14 15.04 15.39 21.33
CA HIS A 14 15.71 14.19 21.84
C HIS A 14 14.78 13.33 22.71
N LYS A 15 13.95 13.98 23.54
CA LYS A 15 12.94 13.31 24.37
C LYS A 15 11.86 12.65 23.51
N ALA A 16 11.38 13.33 22.46
CA ALA A 16 10.41 12.78 21.51
C ALA A 16 10.98 11.64 20.66
N SER A 17 12.25 11.73 20.22
CA SER A 17 12.94 10.70 19.44
C SER A 17 13.12 9.39 20.22
N SER A 18 13.29 9.47 21.54
CA SER A 18 13.43 8.28 22.39
C SER A 18 12.12 7.50 22.61
N SER A 19 10.96 8.11 22.32
CA SER A 19 9.63 7.49 22.48
C SER A 19 9.01 6.96 21.18
N ILE A 20 9.68 7.10 20.02
CA ILE A 20 9.16 6.64 18.72
C ILE A 20 9.99 5.43 18.25
N THR A 21 10.00 4.36 19.04
CA THR A 21 10.22 3.02 18.48
C THR A 21 8.86 2.39 18.23
N ARG A 22 8.19 2.80 17.14
CA ARG A 22 6.97 2.13 16.66
C ARG A 22 7.21 1.65 15.23
N PHE A 23 7.63 0.39 15.16
CA PHE A 23 7.82 -0.49 14.00
C PHE A 23 8.99 -0.18 13.05
N PRO A 24 9.70 -1.21 12.56
CA PRO A 24 10.79 -1.04 11.60
C PRO A 24 10.19 -0.61 10.26
N LEU A 25 10.48 0.62 9.84
CA LEU A 25 10.30 1.06 8.47
C LEU A 25 11.40 0.43 7.63
N ILE A 26 11.03 -0.38 6.64
CA ILE A 26 11.93 -1.03 5.69
C ILE A 26 12.73 0.04 4.93
N PRO A 27 14.08 0.09 5.07
CA PRO A 27 14.90 1.10 4.44
C PRO A 27 15.24 0.73 2.98
N VAL A 28 14.50 1.29 2.03
CA VAL A 28 14.91 1.29 0.61
C VAL A 28 15.88 2.45 0.39
N ARG A 29 17.00 2.21 -0.30
CA ARG A 29 18.04 3.21 -0.60
C ARG A 29 17.43 4.52 -1.12
N GLY A 30 17.74 5.64 -0.45
CA GLY A 30 17.29 7.00 -0.81
C GLY A 30 16.05 7.54 -0.07
N ARG A 31 15.50 6.79 0.90
CA ARG A 31 14.24 7.10 1.60
C ARG A 31 14.30 8.12 2.75
N GLU A 32 15.46 8.50 3.28
CA GLU A 32 15.53 9.22 4.56
C GLU A 32 15.07 10.70 4.55
N LYS A 33 14.66 11.28 3.40
CA LYS A 33 14.34 12.71 3.30
C LYS A 33 13.08 13.10 2.53
N ARG A 34 12.16 12.17 2.22
CA ARG A 34 10.94 12.51 1.46
C ARG A 34 9.69 12.10 2.21
N ASN A 35 8.73 13.02 2.31
CA ASN A 35 7.39 12.72 2.79
C ASN A 35 6.67 11.88 1.73
N ILE A 36 6.88 10.56 1.77
CA ILE A 36 6.29 9.58 0.86
C ILE A 36 5.82 8.37 1.67
N LEU A 37 4.53 8.04 1.55
CA LEU A 37 3.97 6.79 2.07
C LEU A 37 4.11 5.67 1.04
N TYR A 38 4.82 4.61 1.41
CA TYR A 38 4.89 3.39 0.60
C TYR A 38 3.87 2.37 1.12
N LEU A 39 3.05 1.87 0.20
CA LEU A 39 2.05 0.84 0.43
C LEU A 39 2.27 -0.30 -0.55
N PHE A 40 1.85 -1.49 -0.14
CA PHE A 40 1.88 -2.68 -0.98
C PHE A 40 0.44 -3.09 -1.31
N TYR A 41 0.22 -3.54 -2.54
CA TYR A 41 -1.09 -4.00 -2.97
C TYR A 41 -1.55 -5.20 -2.13
N GLU A 42 -0.63 -6.08 -1.78
CA GLU A 42 -0.86 -7.26 -0.98
C GLU A 42 -1.28 -6.92 0.45
N ASP A 43 -0.68 -5.89 1.04
CA ASP A 43 -1.08 -5.37 2.35
C ASP A 43 -2.52 -4.83 2.32
N MET A 44 -2.87 -4.08 1.27
CA MET A 44 -4.22 -3.55 1.08
C MET A 44 -5.25 -4.65 0.84
N LYS A 45 -4.84 -5.76 0.22
CA LYS A 45 -5.71 -6.93 0.01
C LYS A 45 -5.90 -7.78 1.25
N GLU A 46 -4.83 -7.99 2.03
CA GLU A 46 -4.86 -8.78 3.26
C GLU A 46 -5.57 -8.05 4.41
N ASN A 47 -5.29 -6.77 4.61
CA ASN A 47 -5.91 -5.96 5.65
C ASN A 47 -6.19 -4.52 5.16
N PRO A 48 -7.27 -4.32 4.40
CA PRO A 48 -7.60 -3.00 3.83
C PRO A 48 -7.81 -1.95 4.92
N ARG A 49 -8.40 -2.32 6.07
CA ARG A 49 -8.65 -1.40 7.17
C ARG A 49 -7.34 -0.82 7.74
N ARG A 50 -6.36 -1.69 8.00
CA ARG A 50 -5.03 -1.27 8.49
C ARG A 50 -4.37 -0.29 7.53
N GLU A 51 -4.42 -0.55 6.23
CA GLU A 51 -3.80 0.34 5.24
C GLU A 51 -4.57 1.66 5.08
N VAL A 52 -5.91 1.66 5.16
CA VAL A 52 -6.71 2.89 5.20
C VAL A 52 -6.34 3.74 6.42
N GLU A 53 -6.27 3.17 7.62
CA GLU A 53 -5.85 3.88 8.83
C GLU A 53 -4.43 4.47 8.68
N ARG A 54 -3.54 3.72 8.03
CA ARG A 54 -2.16 4.15 7.76
C ARG A 54 -2.11 5.33 6.78
N ILE A 55 -2.97 5.34 5.75
CA ILE A 55 -3.15 6.48 4.83
C ILE A 55 -3.70 7.69 5.59
N MET A 56 -4.75 7.52 6.40
CA MET A 56 -5.37 8.61 7.16
C MET A 56 -4.36 9.26 8.11
N LYS A 57 -3.59 8.45 8.83
CA LYS A 57 -2.52 8.93 9.71
C LYS A 57 -1.43 9.69 8.94
N TYR A 58 -1.07 9.21 7.76
CA TYR A 58 -0.07 9.88 6.92
C TYR A 58 -0.56 11.24 6.39
N LEU A 59 -1.86 11.36 6.13
CA LEU A 59 -2.51 12.61 5.73
C LEU A 59 -2.87 13.52 6.92
N ASP A 60 -2.51 13.13 8.15
CA ASP A 60 -2.85 13.81 9.41
C ASP A 60 -4.37 14.03 9.59
N LEU A 61 -5.15 13.03 9.19
CA LEU A 61 -6.62 13.02 9.31
C LEU A 61 -7.07 12.16 10.49
N SER A 62 -7.92 12.73 11.33
CA SER A 62 -8.66 12.00 12.37
C SER A 62 -10.06 11.68 11.85
N VAL A 63 -10.32 10.41 11.53
CA VAL A 63 -11.61 9.92 11.04
C VAL A 63 -12.23 8.95 12.04
N SER A 64 -13.56 8.87 12.07
CA SER A 64 -14.26 7.92 12.94
C SER A 64 -14.17 6.48 12.38
N ASP A 65 -14.44 5.52 13.25
CA ASP A 65 -14.39 4.09 12.90
C ASP A 65 -15.40 3.73 11.80
N GLU A 66 -16.55 4.39 11.83
CA GLU A 66 -17.63 4.25 10.86
C GLU A 66 -17.17 4.72 9.48
N VAL A 67 -16.45 5.85 9.41
CA VAL A 67 -15.90 6.38 8.16
C VAL A 67 -14.86 5.42 7.59
N VAL A 68 -13.97 4.88 8.41
CA VAL A 68 -12.98 3.88 7.97
C VAL A 68 -13.68 2.64 7.39
N SER A 69 -14.71 2.15 8.09
CA SER A 69 -15.49 0.99 7.66
C SER A 69 -16.21 1.25 6.32
N GLN A 70 -16.79 2.44 6.15
CA GLN A 70 -17.42 2.86 4.89
C GLN A 70 -16.41 2.95 3.75
N ILE A 71 -15.20 3.49 3.98
CA ILE A 71 -14.15 3.55 2.96
C ILE A 71 -13.78 2.14 2.52
N VAL A 72 -13.53 1.23 3.45
CA VAL A 72 -13.16 -0.16 3.15
C VAL A 72 -14.26 -0.85 2.33
N GLU A 73 -15.53 -0.64 2.68
CA GLU A 73 -16.65 -1.21 1.94
C GLU A 73 -16.75 -0.62 0.52
N LEU A 74 -16.78 0.70 0.38
CA LEU A 74 -16.96 1.39 -0.91
C LEU A 74 -15.79 1.14 -1.88
N THR A 75 -14.58 1.01 -1.35
CA THR A 75 -13.37 0.70 -2.12
C THR A 75 -13.14 -0.79 -2.31
N SER A 76 -14.04 -1.66 -1.82
CA SER A 76 -13.96 -3.09 -2.09
C SER A 76 -14.03 -3.38 -3.59
N PHE A 77 -13.31 -4.40 -4.04
CA PHE A 77 -13.26 -4.76 -5.46
C PHE A 77 -14.65 -5.01 -6.04
N LYS A 78 -15.55 -5.64 -5.27
CA LYS A 78 -16.94 -5.88 -5.67
C LYS A 78 -17.66 -4.56 -5.98
N ASN A 79 -17.61 -3.61 -5.05
CA ASN A 79 -18.29 -2.33 -5.20
C ASN A 79 -17.67 -1.48 -6.31
N MET A 80 -16.33 -1.46 -6.42
CA MET A 80 -15.64 -0.73 -7.47
C MET A 80 -15.89 -1.30 -8.87
N LYS A 81 -16.07 -2.62 -8.99
CA LYS A 81 -16.40 -3.28 -10.26
C LYS A 81 -17.77 -2.89 -10.79
N GLU A 82 -18.73 -2.67 -9.91
CA GLU A 82 -20.09 -2.25 -10.27
C GLU A 82 -20.21 -0.74 -10.47
N ASN A 83 -19.28 0.06 -9.95
CA ASN A 83 -19.32 1.52 -10.02
C ASN A 83 -18.84 2.06 -11.38
N PRO A 84 -19.72 2.70 -12.19
CA PRO A 84 -19.36 3.26 -13.51
C PRO A 84 -18.27 4.33 -13.45
N MET A 85 -18.15 5.04 -12.32
CA MET A 85 -17.14 6.07 -12.11
C MET A 85 -15.74 5.50 -11.83
N ALA A 86 -15.64 4.20 -11.53
CA ALA A 86 -14.38 3.54 -11.18
C ALA A 86 -14.01 2.38 -12.11
N ASN A 87 -14.99 1.72 -12.77
CA ASN A 87 -14.77 0.53 -13.58
C ASN A 87 -14.44 0.81 -15.05
N TYR A 88 -14.27 2.08 -15.43
CA TYR A 88 -13.94 2.53 -16.79
C TYR A 88 -15.00 2.20 -17.86
N SER A 89 -16.23 1.83 -17.49
CA SER A 89 -17.33 1.56 -18.45
C SER A 89 -17.70 2.74 -19.34
N CYS A 90 -17.32 3.96 -18.96
CA CYS A 90 -17.48 5.16 -19.77
C CYS A 90 -16.44 5.29 -20.91
N VAL A 91 -15.38 4.47 -20.92
CA VAL A 91 -14.37 4.50 -21.98
C VAL A 91 -14.91 3.78 -23.23
N PRO A 92 -14.86 4.41 -24.41
CA PRO A 92 -15.34 3.78 -25.65
C PRO A 92 -14.59 2.48 -25.98
N SER A 93 -15.31 1.48 -26.49
CA SER A 93 -14.74 0.18 -26.87
C SER A 93 -13.54 0.23 -27.83
N PRO A 94 -13.46 1.16 -28.82
CA PRO A 94 -12.27 1.28 -29.66
C PRO A 94 -10.99 1.66 -28.88
N VAL A 95 -11.13 2.24 -27.69
CA VAL A 95 -10.01 2.60 -26.80
C VAL A 95 -9.76 1.48 -25.80
N PHE A 96 -10.83 0.93 -25.21
CA PHE A 96 -10.73 -0.14 -24.22
C PHE A 96 -11.92 -1.10 -24.32
N ASP A 97 -11.71 -2.23 -25.00
CA ASP A 97 -12.74 -3.25 -25.16
C ASP A 97 -12.84 -4.15 -23.93
N GLN A 98 -13.79 -3.83 -23.07
CA GLN A 98 -14.06 -4.58 -21.84
C GLN A 98 -14.70 -5.95 -22.08
N SER A 99 -15.17 -6.25 -23.30
CA SER A 99 -15.71 -7.57 -23.64
C SER A 99 -14.60 -8.63 -23.75
N ILE A 100 -13.38 -8.22 -24.10
CA ILE A 100 -12.19 -9.07 -24.13
C ILE A 100 -11.68 -9.29 -22.71
N SER A 101 -11.46 -8.20 -21.97
CA SER A 101 -11.10 -8.26 -20.55
C SER A 101 -11.58 -7.01 -19.84
N PRO A 102 -12.40 -7.13 -18.80
CA PRO A 102 -12.87 -5.97 -18.05
C PRO A 102 -11.71 -5.33 -17.27
N PHE A 103 -11.75 -4.01 -17.09
CA PHE A 103 -10.73 -3.27 -16.33
C PHE A 103 -10.58 -3.83 -14.92
N MET A 104 -11.71 -3.98 -14.23
CA MET A 104 -11.82 -4.65 -12.94
C MET A 104 -11.89 -6.17 -13.15
N ARG A 105 -10.76 -6.79 -13.51
CA ARG A 105 -10.67 -8.21 -13.92
C ARG A 105 -10.92 -9.20 -12.78
N LYS A 106 -9.92 -9.40 -11.90
CA LYS A 106 -10.00 -10.30 -10.73
C LYS A 106 -9.73 -9.62 -9.38
N GLY A 107 -8.77 -8.69 -9.33
CA GLY A 107 -8.45 -7.95 -8.11
C GLY A 107 -7.96 -8.84 -6.97
N GLU A 108 -7.11 -9.82 -7.26
CA GLU A 108 -6.59 -10.81 -6.31
C GLU A 108 -5.06 -10.90 -6.37
N VAL A 109 -4.44 -11.35 -5.28
CA VAL A 109 -3.01 -11.65 -5.23
C VAL A 109 -2.81 -13.13 -5.56
N GLY A 110 -1.81 -13.46 -6.36
CA GLY A 110 -1.50 -14.86 -6.72
C GLY A 110 -2.08 -15.32 -8.05
N ASP A 111 -2.84 -14.49 -8.77
CA ASP A 111 -3.43 -14.88 -10.06
C ASP A 111 -2.39 -15.21 -11.14
N TRP A 112 -1.15 -14.75 -10.98
CA TRP A 112 -0.03 -15.12 -11.85
C TRP A 112 0.15 -16.64 -11.96
N LYS A 113 -0.19 -17.41 -10.91
CA LYS A 113 -0.15 -18.88 -10.93
C LYS A 113 -1.08 -19.52 -11.95
N ASN A 114 -2.15 -18.83 -12.33
CA ASN A 114 -3.08 -19.30 -13.36
C ASN A 114 -2.56 -19.05 -14.79
N HIS A 115 -1.44 -18.33 -14.94
CA HIS A 115 -0.91 -17.88 -16.22
C HIS A 115 0.49 -18.43 -16.52
N PHE A 116 1.32 -18.61 -15.49
CA PHE A 116 2.70 -19.08 -15.65
C PHE A 116 2.77 -20.61 -15.62
N THR A 117 3.49 -21.19 -16.58
CA THR A 117 3.95 -22.59 -16.43
C THR A 117 5.07 -22.67 -15.38
N ALA A 118 5.35 -23.89 -14.90
CA ALA A 118 6.44 -24.11 -13.94
C ALA A 118 7.79 -23.65 -14.50
N GLU A 119 8.05 -23.87 -15.79
CA GLU A 119 9.26 -23.44 -16.47
C GLU A 119 9.35 -21.92 -16.56
N GLN A 120 8.25 -21.25 -16.91
CA GLN A 120 8.20 -19.78 -16.98
C GLN A 120 8.39 -19.14 -15.61
N SER A 121 7.76 -19.70 -14.57
CA SER A 121 7.94 -19.22 -13.19
C SER A 121 9.40 -19.30 -12.78
N LYS A 122 10.05 -20.45 -13.02
CA LYS A 122 11.46 -20.64 -12.69
C LYS A 122 12.37 -19.64 -13.40
N LEU A 123 12.16 -19.42 -14.70
CA LEU A 123 12.93 -18.44 -15.47
C LEU A 123 12.74 -17.02 -14.95
N PHE A 124 11.51 -16.66 -14.55
CA PHE A 124 11.21 -15.37 -13.97
C PHE A 124 11.88 -15.19 -12.61
N ASP A 125 11.81 -16.19 -11.73
CA ASP A 125 12.41 -16.15 -10.40
C ASP A 125 13.94 -15.96 -10.48
N GLU A 126 14.61 -16.68 -11.39
CA GLU A 126 16.06 -16.56 -11.61
C GLU A 126 16.50 -15.17 -12.13
N ASP A 127 15.68 -14.52 -12.97
CA ASP A 127 15.95 -13.14 -13.41
C ASP A 127 15.63 -12.16 -12.29
N TYR A 128 14.49 -12.30 -11.63
CA TYR A 128 14.06 -11.44 -10.53
C TYR A 128 15.10 -11.39 -9.40
N GLU A 129 15.64 -12.55 -8.98
CA GLU A 129 16.72 -12.62 -7.97
C GLU A 129 17.95 -11.81 -8.37
N LYS A 130 18.33 -11.83 -9.66
CA LYS A 130 19.49 -11.07 -10.17
C LYS A 130 19.20 -9.57 -10.19
N GLN A 131 18.02 -9.17 -10.69
CA GLN A 131 17.65 -7.76 -10.82
C GLN A 131 17.41 -7.09 -9.46
N MET A 132 16.86 -7.84 -8.50
CA MET A 132 16.43 -7.32 -7.20
C MET A 132 17.44 -7.57 -6.08
N LYS A 133 18.62 -8.15 -6.37
CA LYS A 133 19.59 -8.58 -5.35
C LYS A 133 19.97 -7.47 -4.35
N ASP A 134 20.04 -6.22 -4.81
CA ASP A 134 20.48 -5.06 -4.03
C ASP A 134 19.30 -4.20 -3.53
N VAL A 135 18.08 -4.70 -3.68
CA VAL A 135 16.83 -4.00 -3.35
C VAL A 135 16.12 -4.72 -2.22
N ASP A 136 16.11 -4.09 -1.05
CA ASP A 136 15.39 -4.59 0.13
C ASP A 136 13.92 -4.16 0.10
N ILE A 137 13.13 -4.78 -0.79
CA ILE A 137 11.68 -4.59 -0.86
C ILE A 137 10.98 -5.94 -0.72
N PRO A 138 10.19 -6.16 0.34
CA PRO A 138 9.59 -7.47 0.63
C PRO A 138 8.27 -7.64 -0.13
N PHE A 139 8.34 -7.76 -1.45
CA PHE A 139 7.16 -8.10 -2.24
C PHE A 139 6.62 -9.48 -1.85
N ARG A 140 5.29 -9.59 -1.74
CA ARG A 140 4.60 -10.86 -1.52
C ARG A 140 3.91 -11.27 -2.80
N THR A 141 4.07 -12.52 -3.21
CA THR A 141 3.41 -13.04 -4.42
C THR A 141 2.11 -13.77 -4.12
N LEU A 142 1.82 -13.96 -2.82
CA LEU A 142 0.67 -14.67 -2.25
C LEU A 142 0.28 -13.99 -0.92
N ILE A 143 -1.01 -14.05 -0.59
CA ILE A 143 -1.59 -13.66 0.70
C ILE A 143 -2.44 -14.80 1.25
#